data_AF-A0A660Q4X3-F1
#
_entry.id   AF-A0A660Q4X3-F1
#
_cell.length_a   1.000
_cell.length_b   1.000
_cell.length_c   1.000
_cell.angle_alpha   90.00
_cell.angle_beta   90.00
_cell.angle_gamma   90.00
#
_symmetry.space_group_name_H-M   'P 1'
#
loop_
_entity.id
_entity.type
_entity.pdbx_description
1 polymer ?
#
loop_
_entity_poly.entity_id
_entity_poly.type
_entity_poly.pdbx_seq_one_letter_code
_entity_poly.pdbx_strand_id
1 'polypeptide(L)' 'AQIRLIISDLVMPEISGKDLVEKLREMGHDCRVLFISGYSRDDTVAGRRIGAEEKLIEKPFTLDKLVAAVEDILRQDA' A
#
# COMPACT_ATOMS: atom_id res chain seq x y z
N ALA A 1 -15.62 -13.41 -1.65
CA ALA A 1 -15.72 -11.93 -1.62
C ALA A 1 -14.49 -11.35 -2.31
N GLN A 2 -14.64 -10.33 -3.15
CA GLN A 2 -13.51 -9.69 -3.83
C GLN A 2 -12.83 -8.67 -2.90
N ILE A 3 -11.52 -8.81 -2.71
CA ILE A 3 -10.72 -7.82 -1.96
C ILE A 3 -10.44 -6.65 -2.92
N ARG A 4 -10.88 -5.44 -2.57
CA ARG A 4 -10.69 -4.23 -3.40
C ARG A 4 -9.47 -3.42 -3.00
N LEU A 5 -9.14 -3.43 -1.71
CA LEU A 5 -8.04 -2.67 -1.14
C LEU A 5 -7.37 -3.47 -0.02
N ILE A 6 -6.05 -3.43 -0.01
CA ILE A 6 -5.20 -3.91 1.08
C ILE A 6 -4.51 -2.71 1.70
N ILE A 7 -4.50 -2.67 3.03
CA ILE A 7 -3.71 -1.71 3.79
C ILE A 7 -2.65 -2.52 4.53
N SER A 8 -1.37 -2.25 4.28
CA SER A 8 -0.27 -3.03 4.85
C SER A 8 0.87 -2.12 5.30
N ASP A 9 1.55 -2.48 6.39
CA ASP A 9 2.89 -1.95 6.63
C ASP A 9 3.81 -2.43 5.50
N LEU A 10 4.79 -1.62 5.17
CA LEU A 10 5.77 -1.96 4.18
C LEU A 10 6.87 -2.86 4.75
N VAL A 11 7.30 -2.57 5.98
CA VAL A 11 8.36 -3.31 6.66
C VAL A 11 7.71 -4.12 7.78
N MET A 12 7.74 -5.44 7.64
CA MET A 12 7.22 -6.38 8.62
C MET A 12 8.20 -7.55 8.79
N PRO A 13 8.19 -8.23 9.94
CA PRO A 13 8.91 -9.50 10.10
C PRO A 13 8.41 -10.55 9.11
N GLU A 14 9.30 -11.48 8.73
CA GLU A 14 9.05 -12.65 7.86
C GLU A 14 8.75 -12.32 6.39
N ILE A 15 7.74 -11.50 6.12
CA ILE A 15 7.34 -11.09 4.77
C ILE A 15 7.18 -9.57 4.71
N SER A 16 7.75 -8.90 3.71
CA SER A 16 7.49 -7.48 3.53
C SER A 16 6.07 -7.24 3.00
N GLY A 17 5.57 -6.01 3.14
CA GLY A 17 4.29 -5.64 2.52
C GLY A 17 4.32 -5.80 1.00
N LYS A 18 5.50 -5.64 0.36
CA LYS A 18 5.66 -5.87 -1.07
C LYS A 18 5.54 -7.36 -1.42
N ASP A 19 6.24 -8.23 -0.68
CA ASP A 19 6.18 -9.68 -0.90
C ASP A 19 4.76 -10.22 -0.71
N LEU A 20 4.01 -9.66 0.26
CA LEU A 20 2.60 -9.97 0.47
C LEU A 20 1.77 -9.66 -0.79
N VAL A 21 1.94 -8.46 -1.36
CA VAL A 21 1.20 -8.03 -2.56
C VAL A 21 1.57 -8.86 -3.78
N GLU A 22 2.86 -9.15 -3.96
CA GLU A 22 3.34 -10.00 -5.06
C GLU A 22 2.69 -11.39 -4.98
N LYS A 23 2.71 -12.03 -3.81
CA LYS A 23 2.05 -13.33 -3.59
C LYS A 23 0.54 -13.27 -3.85
N LEU A 24 -0.14 -12.20 -3.44
CA LEU A 24 -1.57 -12.05 -3.68
C LEU A 24 -1.90 -11.88 -5.17
N ARG A 25 -1.09 -11.12 -5.90
CA ARG A 25 -1.21 -10.98 -7.37
C ARG A 25 -0.97 -12.31 -8.07
N GLU A 26 0.02 -13.10 -7.65
CA GLU A 26 0.26 -14.46 -8.15
C GLU A 26 -0.93 -15.40 -7.92
N MET A 27 -1.67 -15.20 -6.82
CA MET A 27 -2.90 -15.93 -6.51
C MET A 27 -4.13 -15.42 -7.28
N GLY A 28 -3.98 -14.43 -8.16
CA GLY A 28 -5.07 -13.84 -8.94
C GLY A 28 -5.88 -12.78 -8.21
N HIS A 29 -5.37 -12.24 -7.09
CA HIS A 29 -5.97 -11.11 -6.39
C HIS A 29 -5.36 -9.80 -6.90
N ASP A 30 -5.95 -9.24 -7.95
CA ASP A 30 -5.63 -7.90 -8.41
C ASP A 30 -6.42 -6.88 -7.58
N CYS A 31 -5.74 -6.26 -6.62
CA CYS A 31 -6.34 -5.34 -5.66
C CYS A 31 -5.41 -4.16 -5.42
N ARG A 32 -6.02 -3.02 -5.07
CA ARG A 32 -5.27 -1.81 -4.74
C ARG A 32 -4.54 -1.96 -3.44
N VAL A 33 -3.43 -1.24 -3.29
CA VAL A 33 -2.60 -1.34 -2.09
C VAL A 33 -2.27 0.02 -1.53
N LEU A 34 -2.60 0.23 -0.26
CA LEU A 34 -2.16 1.36 0.54
C LEU A 34 -1.08 0.90 1.52
N PHE A 35 0.17 1.21 1.21
CA PHE A 35 1.29 0.99 2.11
C PHE A 35 1.36 2.04 3.20
N ILE A 36 1.82 1.62 4.37
CA ILE A 36 2.14 2.47 5.50
C ILE A 36 3.64 2.32 5.79
N SER A 37 4.41 3.41 5.87
CA SER A 37 5.86 3.36 6.19
C SER A 37 6.23 4.33 7.29
N GLY A 38 7.08 3.89 8.24
CA GLY A 38 7.68 4.76 9.26
C GLY A 38 9.10 5.24 8.94
N TYR A 39 9.67 4.83 7.80
CA TYR A 39 11.03 5.20 7.44
C TYR A 39 11.07 6.56 6.77
N SER A 40 11.77 7.50 7.41
CA SER A 40 11.97 8.87 6.93
C SER A 40 13.01 8.88 5.80
N ARG A 41 12.54 9.16 4.58
CA ARG A 41 13.25 9.72 3.42
C ARG A 41 14.50 9.06 2.83
N ASP A 42 15.24 8.20 3.53
CA ASP A 42 16.39 7.51 2.97
C ASP A 42 16.19 5.99 3.01
N ASP A 43 16.73 5.34 1.98
CA ASP A 43 16.76 3.90 1.72
C ASP A 43 15.58 3.31 0.94
N THR A 44 15.77 3.34 -0.38
CA THR A 44 15.45 2.29 -1.39
C THR A 44 14.01 1.82 -1.60
N VAL A 45 13.04 2.22 -0.78
CA VAL A 45 11.62 1.96 -1.06
C VAL A 45 11.09 2.92 -2.13
N ALA A 46 11.56 4.17 -2.11
CA ALA A 46 11.18 5.23 -3.04
C ALA A 46 11.86 5.12 -4.42
N GLY A 47 12.78 4.16 -4.61
CA GLY A 47 13.53 3.98 -5.85
C GLY A 47 12.80 3.21 -6.96
N ARG A 48 11.67 2.55 -6.64
CA ARG A 48 10.75 2.02 -7.65
C ARG A 48 9.49 2.87 -7.66
N ARG A 49 9.05 3.26 -8.86
CA ARG A 49 7.73 3.86 -9.09
C ARG A 49 6.68 3.01 -8.39
N ILE A 50 5.96 3.63 -7.45
CA ILE A 50 4.69 3.11 -6.94
C ILE A 50 3.82 2.85 -8.17
N GLY A 51 3.27 1.64 -8.30
CA GLY A 51 2.39 1.27 -9.41
C GLY A 51 1.12 2.13 -9.43
N ALA A 52 0.38 2.13 -10.54
CA ALA A 52 -0.86 2.91 -10.66
C ALA A 52 -1.90 2.56 -9.57
N GLU A 53 -1.91 1.29 -9.13
CA GLU A 53 -2.84 0.75 -8.12
C GLU A 53 -2.26 0.77 -6.69
N GLU A 54 -1.13 1.47 -6.47
CA GLU A 54 -0.43 1.50 -5.19
C GLU A 54 -0.35 2.94 -4.66
N LYS A 55 -0.39 3.10 -3.33
CA LYS A 55 -0.21 4.37 -2.62
C LYS A 55 0.58 4.16 -1.34
N LEU A 56 1.27 5.20 -0.87
CA LEU A 56 2.03 5.18 0.38
C LEU A 56 1.58 6.31 1.31
N ILE A 57 1.41 6.00 2.60
CA ILE A 57 1.29 6.99 3.67
C ILE A 57 2.45 6.86 4.66
N GLU A 58 3.06 7.99 5.01
CA GLU A 58 4.13 8.05 6.01
C GLU A 58 3.55 8.14 7.43
N LYS A 59 4.17 7.41 8.37
CA LYS A 59 3.94 7.52 9.82
C LYS A 59 4.78 8.67 10.40
N PRO A 60 4.27 9.40 11.42
CA PRO A 60 2.91 9.30 11.95
C PRO A 60 1.89 9.95 11.01
N PHE A 61 0.65 9.43 11.01
CA PHE A 61 -0.47 9.99 10.27
C PHE A 61 -1.70 10.14 11.16
N THR A 62 -2.58 11.08 10.81
CA THR A 62 -3.89 11.24 11.45
C THR A 62 -4.89 10.27 10.83
N LEU A 63 -5.98 9.97 11.55
CA LEU A 63 -7.08 9.17 11.02
C LEU A 63 -7.65 9.78 9.73
N ASP A 64 -7.81 11.10 9.68
CA ASP A 64 -8.30 11.81 8.49
C ASP A 64 -7.39 11.60 7.28
N LYS A 65 -6.07 11.58 7.48
CA LYS A 65 -5.11 11.30 6.40
C LYS A 65 -5.23 9.86 5.90
N LEU A 66 -5.48 8.89 6.79
CA LEU A 66 -5.75 7.51 6.40
C LEU A 66 -7.05 7.39 5.60
N VAL A 67 -8.14 8.00 6.09
CA VAL A 67 -9.45 7.99 5.41
C VAL A 67 -9.34 8.63 4.03
N ALA A 68 -8.73 9.81 3.92
CA ALA A 68 -8.52 10.48 2.63
C ALA A 68 -7.68 9.64 1.67
N ALA A 69 -6.67 8.91 2.16
CA ALA A 69 -5.87 8.02 1.33
C ALA A 69 -6.67 6.82 0.82
N VAL A 70 -7.52 6.23 1.66
CA VAL A 70 -8.44 5.14 1.30
C VAL A 70 -9.48 5.61 0.29
N GLU A 71 -10.08 6.78 0.48
CA GLU A 71 -11.04 7.35 -0.46
C GLU A 71 -10.41 7.64 -1.82
N ASP A 72 -9.22 8.24 -1.84
CA ASP A 72 -8.51 8.59 -3.07
C ASP A 72 -8.12 7.34 -3.87
N ILE A 73 -7.57 6.31 -3.21
CA ILE A 73 -7.18 5.07 -3.89
C ILE A 73 -8.41 4.29 -4.37
N LEU A 74 -9.54 4.31 -3.67
CA LEU A 74 -10.77 3.65 -4.12
C LEU A 74 -11.53 4.44 -5.19
N ARG A 75 -11.36 5.77 -5.28
CA ARG A 75 -12.05 6.61 -6.27
C ARG A 75 -11.61 6.36 -7.71
N GLN A 76 -10.43 5.79 -7.93
CA GLN A 76 -9.93 5.43 -9.27
C GLN A 76 -10.76 4.33 -9.99
N ASP A 77 -11.91 3.94 -9.44
CA ASP A 77 -12.92 3.06 -10.05
C ASP A 77 -13.89 3.76 -11.03
N ALA A 78 -13.56 4.96 -11.52
CA ALA A 78 -14.40 5.75 -12.43
C ALA A 78 -13.77 5.94 -13.81
#